data_AF-A0A947K962-F1
#
_entry.id   AF-A0A947K962-F1
#
_cell.length_a   1.000
_cell.length_b   1.000
_cell.length_c   1.000
_cell.angle_alpha   90.00
_cell.angle_beta   90.00
_cell.angle_gamma   90.00
#
_symmetry.space_group_name_H-M   'P 1'
#
loop_
_entity.id
_entity.type
_entity.pdbx_description
1 polymer ?
#
loop_
_entity_poly.entity_id
_entity_poly.type
_entity_poly.pdbx_seq_one_letter_code
_entity_poly.pdbx_strand_id
1 'polypeptide(L)'
;MKQFSIFLIMFLLLCNPVPVLSQGVDDYLILEGVGVYELYTGILGRVFSGPPTKYSRSLSGGVLSGGDHFSEQDTSYAASYKEPGGNWPFVKVEVTQHSGGNSDQWLIHEVESGFRTYYGSPDESYVARQVGDQTIIALGSAGWVYRWISNNIVIEIEYQDSQMEKPEPLEVVQAYLAKFPSTLPEFTSADLRTDASKEKWIKDEMERRLWLGDKWFAWQEAGSSDVAETLREVNRSIEVFLNYREKYFGINADSEKESLYTLISNQNLQGMKDKLAEYKAWWANNKTGSINLP
;
A
#
# COMPACT_ATOMS: atom_id res chain seq x y z
N MET A 1 -27.71 43.64 26.85
CA MET A 1 -27.46 42.30 27.45
C MET A 1 -27.97 41.13 26.60
N LYS A 2 -29.09 41.22 25.86
CA LYS A 2 -29.60 40.08 25.05
C LYS A 2 -28.77 39.72 23.80
N GLN A 3 -28.04 40.66 23.21
CA GLN A 3 -27.22 40.39 22.01
C GLN A 3 -25.88 39.70 22.31
N PHE A 4 -25.34 39.87 23.52
CA PHE A 4 -24.08 39.21 23.91
C PHE A 4 -24.27 37.71 24.16
N SER A 5 -25.45 37.31 24.64
CA SER A 5 -25.81 35.90 24.86
C SER A 5 -26.00 35.11 23.56
N ILE A 6 -26.47 35.76 22.48
CA ILE A 6 -26.67 35.10 21.18
C ILE A 6 -25.31 34.82 20.50
N PHE A 7 -24.36 35.74 20.62
CA PHE A 7 -23.01 35.58 20.07
C PHE A 7 -22.22 34.47 20.78
N LEU A 8 -22.39 34.32 22.10
CA LEU A 8 -21.75 33.25 22.88
C LEU A 8 -22.31 31.86 22.54
N ILE A 9 -23.62 31.75 22.27
CA ILE A 9 -24.26 30.48 21.86
C ILE A 9 -23.85 30.08 20.44
N MET A 10 -23.72 31.03 19.50
CA MET A 10 -23.19 30.74 18.17
C MET A 10 -21.71 30.32 18.20
N PHE A 11 -20.90 30.92 19.06
CA PHE A 11 -19.48 30.54 19.20
C PHE A 11 -19.31 29.13 19.79
N LEU A 12 -20.16 28.75 20.76
CA LEU A 12 -20.19 27.38 21.30
C LEU A 12 -20.70 26.34 20.30
N LEU A 13 -21.60 26.71 19.39
CA LEU A 13 -22.07 25.82 18.32
C LEU A 13 -21.02 25.59 17.21
N LEU A 14 -20.14 26.57 16.97
CA LEU A 14 -19.03 26.48 16.01
C LEU A 14 -17.78 25.77 16.58
N CYS A 15 -17.71 25.60 17.90
CA CYS A 15 -16.64 24.89 18.59
C CYS A 15 -17.06 23.50 19.09
N ASN A 16 -18.12 22.90 18.55
CA ASN A 16 -18.33 21.46 18.76
C ASN A 16 -17.22 20.74 17.99
N PRO A 17 -16.25 20.09 18.67
CA PRO A 17 -15.41 19.14 17.97
C PRO A 17 -16.37 18.11 17.38
N VAL A 18 -16.37 17.97 16.05
CA VAL A 18 -16.93 16.78 15.42
C VAL A 18 -16.28 15.61 16.17
N PRO A 19 -17.04 14.72 16.82
CA PRO A 19 -16.43 13.57 17.43
C PRO A 19 -15.73 12.83 16.30
N VAL A 20 -14.40 12.84 16.32
CA VAL A 20 -13.60 11.89 15.54
C VAL A 20 -14.02 10.56 16.11
N LEU A 21 -14.94 9.88 15.41
CA LEU A 21 -15.32 8.53 15.76
C LEU A 21 -14.01 7.73 15.72
N SER A 22 -13.55 7.32 16.90
CA SER A 22 -12.42 6.41 17.00
C SER A 22 -12.81 5.15 16.27
N GLN A 23 -12.18 4.89 15.13
CA GLN A 23 -12.43 3.66 14.40
C GLN A 23 -12.07 2.47 15.28
N GLY A 24 -13.00 1.54 15.39
CA GLY A 24 -12.83 0.27 16.08
C GLY A 24 -12.33 -0.81 15.13
N VAL A 25 -11.98 -1.96 15.68
CA VAL A 25 -11.59 -3.13 14.87
C VAL A 25 -12.72 -3.56 13.90
N ASP A 26 -13.98 -3.40 14.28
CA ASP A 26 -15.14 -3.74 13.45
C ASP A 26 -15.28 -2.84 12.23
N ASP A 27 -14.62 -1.68 12.21
CA ASP A 27 -14.56 -0.83 11.01
C ASP A 27 -13.62 -1.42 9.96
N TYR A 28 -12.67 -2.28 10.36
CA TYR A 28 -11.67 -2.91 9.50
C TYR A 28 -12.01 -4.37 9.18
N LEU A 29 -12.51 -5.14 10.15
CA LEU A 29 -12.62 -6.60 10.04
C LEU A 29 -14.06 -7.09 10.21
N ILE A 30 -14.34 -8.26 9.61
CA ILE A 30 -15.57 -9.02 9.85
C ILE A 30 -15.30 -10.00 11.01
N LEU A 31 -15.80 -9.70 12.21
CA LEU A 31 -15.49 -10.48 13.42
C LEU A 31 -16.39 -11.71 13.65
N GLU A 32 -17.28 -12.00 12.71
CA GLU A 32 -18.13 -13.19 12.66
C GLU A 32 -17.60 -14.22 11.66
N GLY A 33 -18.20 -15.41 11.64
CA GLY A 33 -17.91 -16.40 10.59
C GLY A 33 -18.45 -15.94 9.24
N VAL A 34 -17.74 -16.30 8.16
CA VAL A 34 -18.12 -15.97 6.78
C VAL A 34 -18.34 -17.27 6.02
N GLY A 35 -19.59 -17.57 5.69
CA GLY A 35 -19.96 -18.82 5.04
C GLY A 35 -19.53 -20.03 5.87
N VAL A 36 -18.72 -20.92 5.31
CA VAL A 36 -18.16 -22.07 6.07
C VAL A 36 -16.98 -21.69 6.96
N TYR A 37 -16.38 -20.51 6.77
CA TYR A 37 -15.17 -20.10 7.45
C TYR A 37 -15.47 -19.50 8.83
N GLU A 38 -14.87 -20.06 9.87
CA GLU A 38 -14.92 -19.54 11.23
C GLU A 38 -13.75 -18.61 11.50
N LEU A 39 -14.01 -17.48 12.17
CA LEU A 39 -12.94 -16.61 12.66
C LEU A 39 -11.99 -17.40 13.56
N TYR A 40 -10.71 -17.36 13.25
CA TYR A 40 -9.68 -18.05 14.00
C TYR A 40 -9.39 -17.30 15.30
N THR A 41 -9.64 -17.95 16.43
CA THR A 41 -9.49 -17.33 17.76
C THR A 41 -8.32 -17.90 18.58
N GLY A 42 -7.41 -18.69 17.99
CA GLY A 42 -6.17 -19.08 18.67
C GLY A 42 -5.49 -20.37 18.21
N ILE A 43 -4.18 -20.45 18.49
CA ILE A 43 -3.37 -21.68 18.42
C ILE A 43 -3.62 -22.47 19.70
N LEU A 44 -4.13 -23.70 19.59
CA LEU A 44 -3.99 -24.66 20.68
C LEU A 44 -2.50 -24.98 20.84
N GLY A 45 -1.85 -24.47 21.90
CA GLY A 45 -0.55 -24.99 22.35
C GLY A 45 0.69 -24.10 22.21
N ARG A 46 0.59 -22.78 21.97
CA ARG A 46 1.74 -21.87 22.18
C ARG A 46 1.44 -20.91 23.33
N VAL A 47 2.15 -21.09 24.45
CA VAL A 47 2.06 -20.24 25.64
C VAL A 47 2.80 -18.92 25.37
N PHE A 48 2.12 -18.00 24.70
CA PHE A 48 2.25 -16.60 25.09
C PHE A 48 1.19 -16.36 26.17
N SER A 49 1.49 -15.55 27.18
CA SER A 49 0.59 -15.30 28.31
C SER A 49 -0.73 -14.65 27.83
N GLY A 50 -1.77 -15.47 27.63
CA GLY A 50 -3.12 -15.08 27.22
C GLY A 50 -3.57 -15.83 25.94
N PRO A 51 -4.89 -16.04 25.73
CA PRO A 51 -5.37 -16.51 24.43
C PRO A 51 -4.89 -15.52 23.35
N PRO A 52 -4.43 -15.99 22.17
CA PRO A 52 -4.09 -15.10 21.07
C PRO A 52 -5.28 -14.17 20.79
N THR A 53 -5.02 -12.89 20.58
CA THR A 53 -6.08 -11.96 20.17
C THR A 53 -6.66 -12.44 18.83
N LYS A 54 -7.98 -12.36 18.67
CA LYS A 54 -8.68 -12.79 17.43
C LYS A 54 -8.21 -12.05 16.17
N TYR A 55 -7.55 -10.91 16.38
CA TYR A 55 -7.01 -10.03 15.37
C TYR A 55 -5.73 -9.37 15.91
N SER A 56 -4.92 -8.80 15.02
CA SER A 56 -3.78 -7.94 15.36
C SER A 56 -3.99 -6.53 14.81
N ARG A 57 -3.32 -5.54 15.42
CA ARG A 57 -3.23 -4.16 14.93
C ARG A 57 -1.75 -3.83 14.70
N SER A 58 -1.44 -3.16 13.59
CA SER A 58 -0.16 -2.52 13.35
C SER A 58 -0.36 -1.03 13.01
N LEU A 59 0.65 -0.21 13.32
CA LEU A 59 0.76 1.19 12.90
C LEU A 59 1.86 1.38 11.86
N SER A 60 2.19 0.33 11.11
CA SER A 60 3.34 0.29 10.21
C SER A 60 2.96 0.21 8.73
N GLY A 61 1.67 0.30 8.36
CA GLY A 61 1.18 0.16 6.98
C GLY A 61 0.80 -1.27 6.53
N GLY A 62 1.14 -2.30 7.30
CA GLY A 62 0.72 -3.69 7.00
C GLY A 62 1.00 -4.09 5.55
N VAL A 63 -0.06 -4.45 4.80
CA VAL A 63 -0.01 -4.79 3.37
C VAL A 63 0.67 -3.71 2.51
N LEU A 64 0.49 -2.43 2.84
CA LEU A 64 1.07 -1.32 2.08
C LEU A 64 2.59 -1.28 2.22
N SER A 65 3.14 -1.64 3.39
CA SER A 65 4.58 -1.59 3.62
C SER A 65 5.37 -2.44 2.62
N GLY A 66 4.80 -3.56 2.17
CA GLY A 66 5.40 -4.42 1.15
C GLY A 66 5.54 -3.76 -0.23
N GLY A 67 4.82 -2.66 -0.49
CA GLY A 67 4.89 -1.89 -1.73
C GLY A 67 5.98 -0.80 -1.77
N ASP A 68 6.80 -0.67 -0.72
CA ASP A 68 7.61 0.53 -0.43
C ASP A 68 6.75 1.78 -0.23
N HIS A 69 5.67 1.63 0.53
CA HIS A 69 4.74 2.70 0.81
C HIS A 69 5.23 3.66 1.90
N PHE A 70 4.80 4.93 1.83
CA PHE A 70 4.98 5.88 2.94
C PHE A 70 3.91 5.64 4.01
N SER A 71 4.19 4.67 4.89
CA SER A 71 3.23 4.12 5.86
C SER A 71 3.10 4.90 7.16
N GLU A 72 3.74 6.07 7.27
CA GLU A 72 3.69 6.84 8.50
C GLU A 72 2.25 7.28 8.77
N GLN A 73 1.74 6.88 9.95
CA GLN A 73 0.35 7.08 10.42
C GLN A 73 -0.71 6.13 9.85
N ASP A 74 -0.35 5.12 9.06
CA ASP A 74 -1.31 4.11 8.61
C ASP A 74 -1.76 3.23 9.77
N THR A 75 -2.99 2.72 9.67
CA THR A 75 -3.52 1.73 10.61
C THR A 75 -3.90 0.47 9.87
N SER A 76 -3.40 -0.66 10.35
CA SER A 76 -3.66 -1.97 9.76
C SER A 76 -4.24 -2.91 10.80
N TYR A 77 -5.25 -3.67 10.41
CA TYR A 77 -5.80 -4.76 11.19
C TYR A 77 -5.76 -6.05 10.39
N ALA A 78 -5.41 -7.15 11.04
CA ALA A 78 -5.42 -8.46 10.41
C ALA A 78 -6.22 -9.47 11.23
N ALA A 79 -6.97 -10.33 10.54
CA ALA A 79 -7.65 -11.49 11.08
C ALA A 79 -7.32 -12.73 10.26
N SER A 80 -7.68 -13.89 10.78
CA SER A 80 -7.56 -15.13 10.05
C SER A 80 -8.82 -15.98 10.21
N TYR A 81 -9.11 -16.79 9.21
CA TYR A 81 -10.27 -17.69 9.19
C TYR A 81 -9.82 -19.11 8.87
N LYS A 82 -10.58 -20.08 9.39
CA LYS A 82 -10.38 -21.51 9.17
C LYS A 82 -11.68 -22.18 8.75
N GLU A 83 -11.56 -23.27 8.01
CA GLU A 83 -12.69 -24.17 7.79
C GLU A 83 -12.96 -24.98 9.07
N PRO A 84 -14.18 -25.50 9.26
CA PRO A 84 -14.52 -26.34 10.40
C PRO A 84 -13.65 -27.60 10.40
N GLY A 85 -12.93 -27.85 11.50
CA GLY A 85 -11.99 -28.98 11.60
C GLY A 85 -10.66 -28.80 10.86
N GLY A 86 -10.40 -27.65 10.24
CA GLY A 86 -9.13 -27.32 9.58
C GLY A 86 -8.00 -27.03 10.58
N ASN A 87 -6.77 -27.46 10.24
CA ASN A 87 -5.60 -27.41 11.14
C ASN A 87 -4.67 -26.19 10.94
N TRP A 88 -5.00 -25.21 10.09
CA TRP A 88 -4.31 -23.92 9.98
C TRP A 88 -5.29 -22.84 9.49
N PRO A 89 -5.13 -21.53 9.83
CA PRO A 89 -5.86 -20.52 9.11
C PRO A 89 -5.50 -20.61 7.62
N PHE A 90 -6.50 -20.93 6.79
CA PHE A 90 -6.31 -21.00 5.34
C PHE A 90 -6.47 -19.64 4.69
N VAL A 91 -7.14 -18.72 5.38
CA VAL A 91 -7.47 -17.39 4.87
C VAL A 91 -6.99 -16.36 5.87
N LYS A 92 -6.02 -15.54 5.50
CA LYS A 92 -5.60 -14.36 6.26
C LYS A 92 -6.20 -13.15 5.56
N VAL A 93 -6.85 -12.27 6.33
CA VAL A 93 -7.34 -11.00 5.83
C VAL A 93 -6.61 -9.88 6.53
N GLU A 94 -6.13 -8.92 5.77
CA GLU A 94 -5.49 -7.72 6.25
C GLU A 94 -6.13 -6.50 5.59
N VAL A 95 -6.52 -5.54 6.42
CA VAL A 95 -7.13 -4.28 5.99
C VAL A 95 -6.28 -3.14 6.53
N THR A 96 -5.70 -2.37 5.64
CA THR A 96 -4.90 -1.18 5.97
C THR A 96 -5.62 0.06 5.50
N GLN A 97 -5.86 0.98 6.43
CA GLN A 97 -6.28 2.34 6.11
C GLN A 97 -5.07 3.26 6.04
N HIS A 98 -4.98 3.96 4.91
CA HIS A 98 -4.03 5.04 4.70
C HIS A 98 -4.46 6.28 5.48
N SER A 99 -3.49 6.95 6.13
CA SER A 99 -3.75 8.20 6.89
C SER A 99 -4.32 9.35 6.04
N GLY A 100 -4.28 9.22 4.71
CA GLY A 100 -4.91 10.09 3.73
C GLY A 100 -3.99 11.18 3.16
N GLY A 101 -4.32 11.68 1.95
CA GLY A 101 -3.64 12.80 1.30
C GLY A 101 -3.21 12.53 -0.15
N ASN A 102 -2.15 13.20 -0.63
CA ASN A 102 -1.60 13.02 -1.99
C ASN A 102 -1.02 11.62 -2.27
N SER A 103 -1.01 10.72 -1.29
CA SER A 103 -0.63 9.30 -1.38
C SER A 103 -1.69 8.47 -2.12
N ASP A 104 -2.96 8.89 -2.06
CA ASP A 104 -4.09 8.15 -2.64
C ASP A 104 -3.89 7.92 -4.15
N GLN A 105 -3.27 8.88 -4.85
CA GLN A 105 -2.98 8.78 -6.28
C GLN A 105 -1.98 7.66 -6.62
N TRP A 106 -1.20 7.21 -5.64
CA TRP A 106 -0.14 6.22 -5.79
C TRP A 106 -0.51 4.84 -5.24
N LEU A 107 -1.67 4.69 -4.57
CA LEU A 107 -2.07 3.43 -3.95
C LEU A 107 -2.08 2.27 -4.96
N ILE A 108 -2.46 2.53 -6.21
CA ILE A 108 -2.40 1.51 -7.27
C ILE A 108 -0.98 1.00 -7.50
N HIS A 109 0.04 1.87 -7.44
CA HIS A 109 1.44 1.47 -7.59
C HIS A 109 1.93 0.66 -6.40
N GLU A 110 1.51 0.99 -5.18
CA GLU A 110 1.86 0.23 -3.98
C GLU A 110 1.30 -1.18 -4.03
N VAL A 111 0.02 -1.30 -4.45
CA VAL A 111 -0.62 -2.60 -4.53
C VAL A 111 -0.14 -3.41 -5.73
N GLU A 112 0.22 -2.77 -6.86
CA GLU A 112 0.70 -3.44 -8.07
C GLU A 112 2.21 -3.77 -8.06
N SER A 113 3.05 -3.06 -7.30
CA SER A 113 4.53 -3.15 -7.41
C SER A 113 5.09 -4.56 -7.22
N GLY A 114 4.65 -5.26 -6.16
CA GLY A 114 5.03 -6.65 -5.92
C GLY A 114 4.59 -7.59 -7.04
N PHE A 115 3.51 -7.25 -7.74
CA PHE A 115 2.98 -8.05 -8.83
C PHE A 115 3.60 -7.73 -10.20
N ARG A 116 3.94 -6.46 -10.46
CA ARG A 116 4.63 -5.99 -11.67
C ARG A 116 6.09 -6.43 -11.73
N THR A 117 6.69 -6.74 -10.58
CA THR A 117 8.04 -7.30 -10.49
C THR A 117 8.16 -8.66 -11.20
N TYR A 118 7.07 -9.45 -11.27
CA TYR A 118 7.01 -10.74 -11.96
C TYR A 118 6.50 -10.65 -13.41
N TYR A 119 6.35 -9.43 -13.93
CA TYR A 119 5.88 -9.21 -15.29
C TYR A 119 6.90 -9.75 -16.31
N GLY A 120 6.48 -10.74 -17.10
CA GLY A 120 7.35 -11.45 -18.05
C GLY A 120 7.84 -12.82 -17.58
N SER A 121 7.52 -13.23 -16.34
CA SER A 121 7.63 -14.63 -15.93
C SER A 121 6.57 -15.47 -16.68
N PRO A 122 6.90 -16.68 -17.15
CA PRO A 122 5.99 -17.54 -17.92
C PRO A 122 4.75 -17.97 -17.12
N ASP A 123 4.82 -17.92 -15.79
CA ASP A 123 3.69 -18.15 -14.92
C ASP A 123 2.89 -16.86 -14.81
N GLU A 124 1.76 -16.80 -15.52
CA GLU A 124 0.70 -15.76 -15.46
C GLU A 124 0.04 -15.67 -14.07
N SER A 125 0.84 -15.68 -13.03
CA SER A 125 0.42 -15.67 -11.63
C SER A 125 -0.37 -14.39 -11.32
N TYR A 126 -0.12 -13.27 -12.00
CA TYR A 126 -0.87 -12.03 -11.82
C TYR A 126 -2.06 -11.87 -12.78
N VAL A 127 -3.26 -11.66 -12.23
CA VAL A 127 -4.49 -11.47 -13.01
C VAL A 127 -5.37 -10.34 -12.46
N ALA A 128 -6.00 -9.59 -13.37
CA ALA A 128 -7.22 -8.87 -13.06
C ALA A 128 -8.37 -9.88 -13.04
N ARG A 129 -9.19 -9.84 -11.99
CA ARG A 129 -10.29 -10.77 -11.80
C ARG A 129 -11.57 -10.01 -11.53
N GLN A 130 -12.66 -10.45 -12.16
CA GLN A 130 -14.01 -10.02 -11.82
C GLN A 130 -14.56 -10.94 -10.73
N VAL A 131 -15.00 -10.35 -9.63
CA VAL A 131 -15.78 -11.04 -8.59
C VAL A 131 -17.11 -10.32 -8.48
N GLY A 132 -18.14 -10.89 -9.10
CA GLY A 132 -19.38 -10.15 -9.37
C GLY A 132 -19.14 -9.10 -10.45
N ASP A 133 -19.52 -7.86 -10.16
CA ASP A 133 -19.32 -6.66 -10.98
C ASP A 133 -18.10 -5.82 -10.54
N GLN A 134 -17.29 -6.34 -9.62
CA GLN A 134 -16.16 -5.63 -9.04
C GLN A 134 -14.83 -6.20 -9.54
N THR A 135 -13.96 -5.27 -9.97
CA THR A 135 -12.60 -5.59 -10.41
C THR A 135 -11.68 -5.68 -9.21
N ILE A 136 -10.96 -6.79 -9.09
CA ILE A 136 -9.89 -6.99 -8.12
C ILE A 136 -8.63 -7.48 -8.81
N ILE A 137 -7.54 -7.45 -8.06
CA ILE A 137 -6.25 -7.98 -8.45
C ILE A 137 -6.00 -9.29 -7.70
N ALA A 138 -5.44 -10.30 -8.37
CA ALA A 138 -5.04 -11.54 -7.73
C ALA A 138 -3.67 -12.05 -8.18
N LEU A 139 -2.94 -12.68 -7.26
CA LEU A 139 -1.70 -13.41 -7.51
C LEU A 139 -1.87 -14.90 -7.16
N GLY A 140 -1.69 -15.78 -8.14
CA GLY A 140 -1.71 -17.23 -7.98
C GLY A 140 -0.29 -17.79 -7.84
N SER A 141 0.12 -18.15 -6.63
CA SER A 141 1.39 -18.84 -6.37
C SER A 141 1.30 -19.62 -5.05
N ALA A 142 1.18 -20.95 -5.15
CA ALA A 142 0.95 -21.84 -4.00
C ALA A 142 -0.29 -21.45 -3.16
N GLY A 143 -1.35 -21.04 -3.87
CA GLY A 143 -2.55 -20.42 -3.33
C GLY A 143 -2.90 -19.14 -4.09
N TRP A 144 -3.67 -18.26 -3.45
CA TRP A 144 -4.11 -16.98 -4.02
C TRP A 144 -3.91 -15.83 -3.04
N VAL A 145 -3.43 -14.70 -3.53
CA VAL A 145 -3.47 -13.42 -2.81
C VAL A 145 -4.40 -12.49 -3.58
N TYR A 146 -5.54 -12.15 -2.99
CA TYR A 146 -6.50 -11.19 -3.53
C TYR A 146 -6.22 -9.81 -2.94
N ARG A 147 -6.24 -8.77 -3.77
CA ARG A 147 -6.02 -7.41 -3.32
C ARG A 147 -6.88 -6.42 -4.08
N TRP A 148 -7.39 -5.42 -3.39
CA TRP A 148 -8.07 -4.29 -4.03
C TRP A 148 -8.00 -3.02 -3.17
N ILE A 149 -8.39 -1.92 -3.79
CA ILE A 149 -8.43 -0.59 -3.18
C ILE A 149 -9.90 -0.20 -2.98
N SER A 150 -10.24 0.31 -1.81
CA SER A 150 -11.51 0.94 -1.48
C SER A 150 -11.24 2.34 -0.93
N ASN A 151 -11.19 3.34 -1.81
CA ASN A 151 -10.74 4.71 -1.48
C ASN A 151 -9.31 4.71 -0.89
N ASN A 152 -9.12 5.17 0.33
CA ASN A 152 -7.84 5.18 1.03
C ASN A 152 -7.56 3.89 1.83
N ILE A 153 -8.30 2.81 1.56
CA ILE A 153 -8.15 1.52 2.24
C ILE A 153 -7.66 0.48 1.24
N VAL A 154 -6.69 -0.33 1.65
CA VAL A 154 -6.24 -1.51 0.91
C VAL A 154 -6.62 -2.75 1.69
N ILE A 155 -7.21 -3.70 0.95
CA ILE A 155 -7.61 -4.99 1.48
C ILE A 155 -6.77 -6.04 0.79
N GLU A 156 -6.20 -6.94 1.58
CA GLU A 156 -5.53 -8.14 1.13
C GLU A 156 -6.12 -9.37 1.79
N ILE A 157 -6.35 -10.40 0.98
CA ILE A 157 -6.78 -11.71 1.44
C ILE A 157 -5.80 -12.74 0.89
N GLU A 158 -5.00 -13.31 1.77
CA GLU A 158 -4.08 -14.38 1.44
C GLU A 158 -4.72 -15.72 1.73
N TYR A 159 -4.64 -16.61 0.75
CA TYR A 159 -5.06 -17.98 0.82
C TYR A 159 -3.90 -18.89 0.42
N GLN A 160 -3.47 -19.77 1.32
CA GLN A 160 -2.35 -20.67 1.04
C GLN A 160 -2.83 -22.09 0.77
N ASP A 161 -2.54 -22.58 -0.43
CA ASP A 161 -2.71 -23.97 -0.80
C ASP A 161 -1.66 -24.39 -1.83
N SER A 162 -0.55 -24.94 -1.34
CA SER A 162 0.59 -25.29 -2.20
C SER A 162 0.30 -26.42 -3.19
N GLN A 163 -0.75 -27.21 -2.96
CA GLN A 163 -1.17 -28.28 -3.85
C GLN A 163 -2.33 -27.86 -4.78
N MET A 164 -2.95 -26.70 -4.57
CA MET A 164 -4.10 -26.20 -5.35
C MET A 164 -5.28 -27.20 -5.41
N GLU A 165 -5.48 -27.97 -4.34
CA GLU A 165 -6.51 -29.00 -4.22
C GLU A 165 -7.75 -28.52 -3.45
N LYS A 166 -7.61 -27.44 -2.68
CA LYS A 166 -8.68 -26.90 -1.85
C LYS A 166 -9.43 -25.78 -2.60
N PRO A 167 -10.73 -25.61 -2.30
CA PRO A 167 -11.50 -24.54 -2.92
C PRO A 167 -10.99 -23.17 -2.48
N GLU A 168 -11.05 -22.21 -3.39
CA GLU A 168 -10.75 -20.81 -3.10
C GLU A 168 -11.76 -20.22 -2.11
N PRO A 169 -11.34 -19.31 -1.21
CA PRO A 169 -12.21 -18.75 -0.18
C PRO A 169 -13.06 -17.58 -0.72
N LEU A 170 -13.78 -17.80 -1.83
CA LEU A 170 -14.53 -16.74 -2.51
C LEU A 170 -15.63 -16.12 -1.64
N GLU A 171 -16.20 -16.88 -0.69
CA GLU A 171 -17.17 -16.36 0.28
C GLU A 171 -16.55 -15.27 1.17
N VAL A 172 -15.29 -15.44 1.59
CA VAL A 172 -14.55 -14.43 2.37
C VAL A 172 -14.24 -13.22 1.50
N VAL A 173 -13.80 -13.44 0.26
CA VAL A 173 -13.53 -12.36 -0.70
C VAL A 173 -14.79 -11.53 -0.96
N GLN A 174 -15.93 -12.17 -1.22
CA GLN A 174 -17.21 -11.50 -1.46
C GLN A 174 -17.70 -10.73 -0.24
N ALA A 175 -17.56 -11.26 0.97
CA ALA A 175 -17.97 -10.57 2.18
C ALA A 175 -17.14 -9.30 2.42
N TYR A 176 -15.82 -9.35 2.20
CA TYR A 176 -14.97 -8.18 2.32
C TYR A 176 -15.17 -7.18 1.16
N LEU A 177 -15.48 -7.64 -0.05
CA LEU A 177 -15.89 -6.75 -1.15
C LEU A 177 -17.22 -6.04 -0.87
N ALA A 178 -18.16 -6.69 -0.17
CA ALA A 178 -19.40 -6.03 0.25
C ALA A 178 -19.14 -4.96 1.33
N LYS A 179 -18.18 -5.20 2.24
CA LYS A 179 -17.78 -4.25 3.28
C LYS A 179 -16.94 -3.10 2.73
N PHE A 180 -16.05 -3.39 1.79
CA PHE A 180 -15.13 -2.46 1.14
C PHE A 180 -15.20 -2.62 -0.38
N PRO A 181 -16.18 -1.98 -1.05
CA PRO A 181 -16.30 -2.10 -2.49
C PRO A 181 -15.03 -1.64 -3.22
N SER A 182 -14.65 -2.38 -4.25
CA SER A 182 -13.51 -2.03 -5.07
C SER A 182 -13.75 -0.71 -5.81
N THR A 183 -12.75 0.15 -5.76
CA THR A 183 -12.66 1.42 -6.48
C THR A 183 -11.72 1.33 -7.68
N LEU A 184 -11.18 0.13 -7.95
CA LEU A 184 -10.40 -0.11 -9.16
C LEU A 184 -11.30 0.05 -10.39
N PRO A 185 -10.80 0.69 -11.47
CA PRO A 185 -11.52 0.73 -12.73
C PRO A 185 -11.69 -0.68 -13.30
N GLU A 186 -12.64 -0.85 -14.20
CA GLU A 186 -12.78 -2.10 -14.94
C GLU A 186 -11.61 -2.26 -15.91
N PHE A 187 -10.87 -3.37 -15.77
CA PHE A 187 -9.82 -3.79 -16.70
C PHE A 187 -9.64 -5.30 -16.67
N THR A 188 -9.06 -5.82 -17.74
CA THR A 188 -8.66 -7.22 -17.89
C THR A 188 -7.16 -7.40 -17.67
N SER A 189 -6.73 -8.65 -17.47
CA SER A 189 -5.30 -8.99 -17.44
C SER A 189 -4.59 -8.63 -18.74
N ALA A 190 -5.30 -8.58 -19.88
CA ALA A 190 -4.74 -8.16 -21.16
C ALA A 190 -4.48 -6.65 -21.20
N ASP A 191 -5.38 -5.83 -20.64
CA ASP A 191 -5.21 -4.37 -20.61
C ASP A 191 -3.97 -3.97 -19.82
N LEU A 192 -3.76 -4.63 -18.68
CA LEU A 192 -2.56 -4.47 -17.85
C LEU A 192 -1.26 -4.84 -18.58
N ARG A 193 -1.35 -5.67 -19.62
CA ARG A 193 -0.20 -6.18 -20.35
C ARG A 193 0.14 -5.40 -21.62
N THR A 194 -0.59 -4.33 -21.89
CA THR A 194 -0.30 -3.45 -23.03
C THR A 194 0.97 -2.64 -22.76
N ASP A 195 1.72 -2.34 -23.83
CA ASP A 195 2.87 -1.43 -23.76
C ASP A 195 2.48 -0.05 -23.21
N ALA A 196 1.28 0.44 -23.58
CA ALA A 196 0.77 1.70 -23.05
C ALA A 196 0.52 1.65 -21.53
N SER A 197 -0.06 0.57 -21.01
CA SER A 197 -0.23 0.39 -19.55
C SER A 197 1.13 0.29 -18.86
N LYS A 198 2.08 -0.45 -19.45
CA LYS A 198 3.44 -0.62 -18.92
C LYS A 198 4.19 0.71 -18.88
N GLU A 199 4.15 1.47 -19.96
CA GLU A 199 4.76 2.79 -20.03
C GLU A 199 4.17 3.73 -19.00
N LYS A 200 2.83 3.81 -18.90
CA LYS A 200 2.16 4.64 -17.89
C LYS A 200 2.61 4.25 -16.49
N TRP A 201 2.60 2.95 -16.17
CA TRP A 201 2.98 2.47 -14.84
C TRP A 201 4.43 2.84 -14.50
N ILE A 202 5.38 2.63 -15.42
CA ILE A 202 6.80 2.97 -15.25
C ILE A 202 6.97 4.47 -14.98
N LYS A 203 6.30 5.31 -15.76
CA LYS A 203 6.41 6.77 -15.63
C LYS A 203 5.84 7.26 -14.30
N ASP A 204 4.66 6.76 -13.96
CA ASP A 204 4.02 7.07 -12.68
C ASP A 204 4.88 6.59 -11.49
N GLU A 205 5.51 5.41 -11.59
CA GLU A 205 6.42 4.89 -10.56
C GLU A 205 7.66 5.78 -10.41
N MET A 206 8.24 6.26 -11.51
CA MET A 206 9.34 7.23 -11.45
C MET A 206 8.92 8.51 -10.74
N GLU A 207 7.72 9.03 -11.02
CA GLU A 207 7.17 10.22 -10.35
C GLU A 207 6.92 9.96 -8.86
N ARG A 208 6.36 8.79 -8.53
CA ARG A 208 6.09 8.34 -7.17
C ARG A 208 7.37 8.30 -6.32
N ARG A 209 8.47 7.78 -6.86
CA ARG A 209 9.76 7.72 -6.14
C ARG A 209 10.31 9.11 -5.79
N LEU A 210 10.13 10.09 -6.66
CA LEU A 210 10.50 11.47 -6.36
C LEU A 210 9.56 12.10 -5.32
N TRP A 211 8.27 11.82 -5.42
CA TRP A 211 7.27 12.27 -4.45
C TRP A 211 7.52 11.71 -3.05
N LEU A 212 7.93 10.43 -2.92
CA LEU A 212 8.32 9.83 -1.64
C LEU A 212 9.48 10.60 -0.99
N GLY A 213 10.44 11.09 -1.78
CA GLY A 213 11.53 11.92 -1.30
C GLY A 213 11.04 13.20 -0.60
N ASP A 214 10.08 13.91 -1.21
CA ASP A 214 9.48 15.10 -0.60
C ASP A 214 8.76 14.75 0.72
N LYS A 215 8.09 13.59 0.77
CA LYS A 215 7.36 13.14 1.97
C LYS A 215 8.30 12.88 3.14
N TRP A 216 9.39 12.16 2.91
CA TRP A 216 10.39 11.91 3.95
C TRP A 216 11.02 13.21 4.46
N PHE A 217 11.32 14.17 3.58
CA PHE A 217 11.81 15.47 4.03
C PHE A 217 10.79 16.27 4.83
N ALA A 218 9.51 16.28 4.43
CA ALA A 218 8.46 16.94 5.19
C ALA A 218 8.24 16.28 6.57
N TRP A 219 8.34 14.96 6.65
CA TRP A 219 8.25 14.20 7.90
C TRP A 219 9.41 14.51 8.85
N GLN A 220 10.61 14.63 8.30
CA GLN A 220 11.80 15.06 9.02
C GLN A 220 11.68 16.49 9.54
N GLU A 221 11.20 17.42 8.72
CA GLU A 221 10.98 18.82 9.11
C GLU A 221 9.91 18.96 10.20
N ALA A 222 8.92 18.07 10.22
CA ALA A 222 7.94 17.94 11.30
C ALA A 222 8.52 17.31 12.58
N GLY A 223 9.80 16.92 12.60
CA GLY A 223 10.47 16.29 13.73
C GLY A 223 10.05 14.85 13.98
N SER A 224 9.45 14.19 12.98
CA SER A 224 8.88 12.85 13.12
C SER A 224 9.81 11.72 12.65
N SER A 225 10.93 12.05 12.01
CA SER A 225 12.04 11.16 11.71
C SER A 225 13.39 11.86 11.94
N ASP A 226 14.44 11.08 12.15
CA ASP A 226 15.80 11.63 12.25
C ASP A 226 16.45 11.81 10.86
N VAL A 227 17.59 12.52 10.83
CA VAL A 227 18.33 12.81 9.60
C VAL A 227 18.84 11.53 8.93
N ALA A 228 19.30 10.54 9.69
CA ALA A 228 19.91 9.33 9.16
C ALA A 228 18.85 8.43 8.50
N GLU A 229 17.71 8.25 9.16
CA GLU A 229 16.53 7.57 8.61
C GLU A 229 16.03 8.26 7.34
N THR A 230 15.83 9.57 7.40
CA THR A 230 15.34 10.35 6.25
C THR A 230 16.27 10.21 5.04
N LEU A 231 17.58 10.33 5.24
CA LEU A 231 18.55 10.17 4.16
C LEU A 231 18.54 8.76 3.56
N ARG A 232 18.37 7.72 4.39
CA ARG A 232 18.28 6.32 3.94
C ARG A 232 17.05 6.09 3.08
N GLU A 233 15.87 6.53 3.53
CA GLU A 233 14.61 6.28 2.82
C GLU A 233 14.48 7.13 1.53
N VAL A 234 14.97 8.38 1.56
CA VAL A 234 15.10 9.20 0.35
C VAL A 234 16.05 8.55 -0.65
N ASN A 235 17.22 8.07 -0.21
CA ASN A 235 18.17 7.38 -1.09
C ASN A 235 17.57 6.12 -1.72
N ARG A 236 16.89 5.28 -0.92
CA ARG A 236 16.18 4.09 -1.41
C ARG A 236 15.23 4.44 -2.57
N SER A 237 14.50 5.54 -2.43
CA SER A 237 13.57 6.00 -3.46
C SER A 237 14.30 6.53 -4.71
N ILE A 238 15.34 7.35 -4.52
CA ILE A 238 16.14 7.91 -5.63
C ILE A 238 16.88 6.82 -6.40
N GLU A 239 17.44 5.80 -5.73
CA GLU A 239 18.11 4.69 -6.41
C GLU A 239 17.18 3.93 -7.36
N VAL A 240 15.93 3.68 -6.94
CA VAL A 240 14.92 3.07 -7.83
C VAL A 240 14.64 3.97 -9.04
N PHE A 241 14.45 5.26 -8.81
CA PHE A 241 14.28 6.24 -9.91
C PHE A 241 15.46 6.21 -10.89
N LEU A 242 16.69 6.20 -10.38
CA LEU A 242 17.91 6.15 -11.19
C LEU A 242 18.03 4.85 -11.98
N ASN A 243 17.69 3.71 -11.37
CA ASN A 243 17.64 2.41 -12.06
C ASN A 243 16.64 2.41 -13.22
N TYR A 244 15.47 3.03 -13.02
CA TYR A 244 14.46 3.17 -14.07
C TYR A 244 14.93 4.12 -15.17
N ARG A 245 15.56 5.24 -14.81
CA ARG A 245 16.13 6.19 -15.76
C ARG A 245 17.22 5.53 -16.61
N GLU A 246 18.10 4.73 -16.01
CA GLU A 246 19.10 3.97 -16.72
C GLU A 246 18.47 2.94 -17.66
N LYS A 247 17.56 2.11 -17.15
CA LYS A 247 16.92 1.03 -17.91
C LYS A 247 16.10 1.55 -19.10
N TYR A 248 15.30 2.58 -18.88
CA TYR A 248 14.27 3.02 -19.83
C TYR A 248 14.67 4.23 -20.68
N PHE A 249 15.63 5.04 -20.21
CA PHE A 249 16.15 6.21 -20.95
C PHE A 249 17.63 6.06 -21.34
N GLY A 250 18.32 5.00 -20.93
CA GLY A 250 19.72 4.73 -21.32
C GLY A 250 20.75 5.65 -20.68
N ILE A 251 20.40 6.30 -19.56
CA ILE A 251 21.27 7.24 -18.85
C ILE A 251 21.90 6.54 -17.66
N ASN A 252 23.18 6.16 -17.77
CA ASN A 252 23.93 5.53 -16.68
C ASN A 252 23.88 6.39 -15.40
N ALA A 253 23.79 5.73 -14.25
CA ALA A 253 23.59 6.38 -12.96
C ALA A 253 24.66 6.04 -11.91
N ASP A 254 25.76 5.38 -12.28
CA ASP A 254 26.74 4.87 -11.31
C ASP A 254 27.40 6.00 -10.51
N SER A 255 27.90 7.02 -11.21
CA SER A 255 28.53 8.19 -10.57
C SER A 255 27.56 9.00 -9.68
N GLU A 256 26.27 9.01 -10.02
CA GLU A 256 25.25 9.65 -9.19
C GLU A 256 24.97 8.84 -7.94
N LYS A 257 24.85 7.52 -8.04
CA LYS A 257 24.68 6.62 -6.88
C LYS A 257 25.86 6.77 -5.91
N GLU A 258 27.10 6.80 -6.41
CA GLU A 258 28.30 7.09 -5.60
C GLU A 258 28.24 8.46 -4.90
N SER A 259 27.75 9.48 -5.61
CA SER A 259 27.56 10.82 -5.04
C SER A 259 26.52 10.81 -3.92
N LEU A 260 25.41 10.08 -4.08
CA LEU A 260 24.37 9.93 -3.04
C LEU A 260 24.92 9.22 -1.80
N TYR A 261 25.71 8.14 -1.95
CA TYR A 261 26.38 7.48 -0.83
C TYR A 261 27.29 8.42 -0.04
N THR A 262 27.99 9.33 -0.74
CA THR A 262 28.83 10.34 -0.09
C THR A 262 27.99 11.33 0.72
N LEU A 263 26.82 11.74 0.21
CA LEU A 263 25.90 12.62 0.93
C LEU A 263 25.35 11.96 2.19
N ILE A 264 24.96 10.69 2.12
CA ILE A 264 24.48 9.91 3.28
C ILE A 264 25.58 9.79 4.33
N SER A 265 26.80 9.40 3.92
CA SER A 265 27.94 9.22 4.83
C SER A 265 28.30 10.52 5.57
N ASN A 266 28.13 11.67 4.92
CA ASN A 266 28.37 12.98 5.50
C ASN A 266 27.14 13.58 6.22
N GLN A 267 26.03 12.83 6.31
CA GLN A 267 24.73 13.32 6.80
C GLN A 267 24.29 14.65 6.16
N ASN A 268 24.60 14.84 4.87
CA ASN A 268 24.36 16.09 4.16
C ASN A 268 22.91 16.17 3.64
N LEU A 269 21.99 16.57 4.53
CA LEU A 269 20.56 16.72 4.23
C LEU A 269 20.31 17.70 3.07
N GLN A 270 20.98 18.85 3.05
CA GLN A 270 20.78 19.86 2.01
C GLN A 270 21.21 19.34 0.64
N GLY A 271 22.37 18.70 0.55
CA GLY A 271 22.83 18.11 -0.71
C GLY A 271 21.88 17.04 -1.25
N MET A 272 21.24 16.26 -0.37
CA MET A 272 20.22 15.29 -0.79
C MET A 272 18.94 15.98 -1.30
N LYS A 273 18.50 17.07 -0.66
CA LYS A 273 17.37 17.91 -1.15
C LYS A 273 17.67 18.51 -2.52
N ASP A 274 18.90 19.02 -2.71
CA ASP A 274 19.33 19.60 -3.99
C ASP A 274 19.33 18.53 -5.10
N LYS A 275 19.78 17.31 -4.81
CA LYS A 275 19.72 16.18 -5.74
C LYS A 275 18.29 15.76 -6.08
N LEU A 276 17.41 15.68 -5.09
CA LEU A 276 15.99 15.41 -5.35
C LEU A 276 15.37 16.48 -6.27
N ALA A 277 15.69 17.76 -6.06
CA ALA A 277 15.21 18.85 -6.90
C ALA A 277 15.73 18.75 -8.35
N GLU A 278 17.00 18.38 -8.53
CA GLU A 278 17.60 18.11 -9.85
C GLU A 278 16.84 17.00 -10.59
N TYR A 279 16.56 15.88 -9.91
CA TYR A 279 15.82 14.76 -10.50
C TYR A 279 14.36 15.09 -10.83
N LYS A 280 13.70 15.88 -9.98
CA LYS A 280 12.35 16.40 -10.28
C LYS A 280 12.34 17.33 -11.50
N ALA A 281 13.33 18.21 -11.62
CA ALA A 281 13.46 19.08 -12.80
C ALA A 281 13.73 18.26 -14.07
N TRP A 282 14.61 17.26 -13.98
CA TRP A 282 14.84 16.34 -15.10
C TRP A 282 13.55 15.59 -15.47
N TRP A 283 12.84 15.03 -14.49
CA TRP A 283 11.60 14.28 -14.73
C TRP A 283 10.54 15.16 -15.40
N ALA A 284 10.33 16.38 -14.91
CA ALA A 284 9.37 17.32 -15.49
C ALA A 284 9.61 17.58 -16.99
N ASN A 285 10.87 17.60 -17.42
CA ASN A 285 11.25 17.83 -18.81
C ASN A 285 11.20 16.57 -19.69
N ASN A 286 11.20 15.37 -19.10
CA ASN A 286 11.35 14.11 -19.83
C ASN A 286 10.14 13.18 -19.71
N LYS A 287 9.19 13.43 -18.80
CA LYS A 287 8.06 12.53 -18.50
C LYS A 287 7.13 12.24 -19.68
N THR A 288 7.05 13.15 -20.64
CA THR A 288 6.27 12.96 -21.88
C THR A 288 7.07 12.28 -23.00
N GLY A 289 8.38 12.13 -22.85
CA GLY A 289 9.24 11.47 -23.81
C GLY A 289 8.96 9.97 -23.89
N SER A 290 9.28 9.38 -25.04
CA SER A 290 9.21 7.92 -25.23
C SER A 290 10.26 7.21 -24.39
N ILE A 291 9.94 5.99 -23.97
CA ILE A 291 10.85 5.12 -23.22
C ILE A 291 11.09 3.80 -23.95
N ASN A 292 12.22 3.16 -23.69
CA ASN A 292 12.56 1.87 -24.26
C ASN A 292 11.90 0.74 -23.45
N LEU A 293 10.75 0.24 -23.91
CA LEU A 293 10.16 -0.95 -23.32
C LEU A 293 10.92 -2.20 -23.80
N PRO A 294 11.32 -3.11 -22.90
CA PRO A 294 11.81 -4.43 -23.29
C PRO A 294 10.68 -5.32 -23.81
#